data_AF-A0A2M8P467-F1
#
_entry.id   AF-A0A2M8P467-F1
#
_cell.length_a   1.000
_cell.length_b   1.000
_cell.length_c   1.000
_cell.angle_alpha   90.00
_cell.angle_beta   90.00
_cell.angle_gamma   90.00
#
_symmetry.space_group_name_H-M   'P 1'
#
loop_
_entity.id
_entity.type
_entity.pdbx_description
1 polymer ?
#
loop_
_entity_poly.entity_id
_entity_poly.type
_entity_poly.pdbx_seq_one_letter_code
_entity_poly.pdbx_strand_id
1 'polypeptide(L)'
;MNQPANPYAPDQPCRDPRHFFGRTETFAFVRQALHSDQTPILIGGRGMGKTSVLLQLPFRLEARYLTVYLDLADPQPTQSVFAFVGALIEAAQAALQAAEPSLYLPDLPETQDAAVLWRWFTQTHLTPIFDVVRRFQRLIYCLDNAQGLLEAVQRGDLPPDFLDSLGALCHEEQRIGLVFAFDAAYEPQLAQYALLSEPLNQHRLPPLSDAEATALITQLSAPFYALSSDVVEVLLAQSGGHPYLLQWLCALLWENAASRNFAPPTLDDISAILPVALQACGALFEELWESATPNEQAALTALAALTGARRGLPVSLDDLHTWLVHESESAPHLMTLTAALRSLEYRGMVRALPESAYTFSSGLLYLWLLPQAELPSAPPSLERPSFRRAALPIALIALATVALAVLIAALMGGTPLNSATLPPTQTLALDIEGTRRALALTQTFEALPTHTPTPTPTFTATATHTPSATATATATFTATLTATHTPTATITSSATPTLTPSQTASATATSSPTPTLTATTTPSPTATLTATATATATLTPSATPTPTPSPTPSATPTPTPLPTLPTLPPRATPLP
;
A
#
# COMPACT_ATOMS: atom_id res chain seq x y z
N MET A 1 -0.22 35.09 -23.26
CA MET A 1 -0.63 34.88 -21.86
C MET A 1 -0.06 33.54 -21.46
N ASN A 2 0.70 33.45 -20.35
CA ASN A 2 1.12 32.14 -19.83
C ASN A 2 -0.15 31.36 -19.47
N GLN A 3 -0.31 30.17 -20.05
CA GLN A 3 -1.33 29.24 -19.55
C GLN A 3 -1.00 28.89 -18.09
N PRO A 4 -2.02 28.75 -17.23
CA PRO A 4 -1.80 28.31 -15.85
C PRO A 4 -1.13 26.93 -15.86
N ALA A 5 -0.32 26.63 -14.84
CA ALA A 5 0.28 25.31 -14.70
C ALA A 5 -0.77 24.29 -14.21
N ASN A 6 -0.64 23.03 -14.66
CA ASN A 6 -1.49 21.94 -14.19
C ASN A 6 -1.24 21.72 -12.68
N PRO A 7 -2.29 21.80 -11.82
CA PRO A 7 -2.12 21.61 -10.39
C PRO A 7 -1.93 20.13 -9.99
N TYR A 8 -2.20 19.19 -10.90
CA TYR A 8 -2.02 17.76 -10.68
C TYR A 8 -0.67 17.30 -11.24
N ALA A 9 0.11 16.60 -10.40
CA ALA A 9 1.48 16.20 -10.72
C ALA A 9 1.69 14.73 -10.33
N PRO A 10 1.27 13.76 -11.16
CA PRO A 10 1.30 12.35 -10.79
C PRO A 10 2.72 11.79 -10.62
N ASP A 11 3.68 12.29 -11.40
CA ASP A 11 5.06 11.79 -11.41
C ASP A 11 5.99 12.47 -10.41
N GLN A 12 5.47 13.42 -9.61
CA GLN A 12 6.26 14.17 -8.65
C GLN A 12 5.67 14.06 -7.25
N PRO A 13 6.53 13.86 -6.22
CA PRO A 13 6.04 13.90 -4.85
C PRO A 13 5.58 15.31 -4.49
N CYS A 14 4.50 15.39 -3.71
CA CYS A 14 3.89 16.65 -3.34
C CYS A 14 4.77 17.39 -2.33
N ARG A 15 5.34 18.53 -2.75
CA ARG A 15 6.15 19.42 -1.92
C ARG A 15 5.36 20.56 -1.30
N ASP A 16 4.39 21.12 -2.02
CA ASP A 16 3.56 22.23 -1.51
C ASP A 16 2.48 21.71 -0.56
N PRO A 17 2.46 22.14 0.72
CA PRO A 17 1.45 21.71 1.68
C PRO A 17 0.01 22.05 1.27
N ARG A 18 -0.18 23.06 0.43
CA ARG A 18 -1.49 23.49 -0.08
C ARG A 18 -2.06 22.53 -1.13
N HIS A 19 -1.21 21.71 -1.73
CA HIS A 19 -1.61 20.69 -2.71
C HIS A 19 -1.63 19.28 -2.10
N PHE A 20 -1.39 19.15 -0.78
CA PHE A 20 -1.40 17.88 -0.09
C PHE A 20 -2.73 17.66 0.65
N PHE A 21 -3.38 16.53 0.39
CA PHE A 21 -4.70 16.19 0.91
C PHE A 21 -4.69 14.92 1.76
N GLY A 22 -5.44 14.97 2.86
CA GLY A 22 -5.69 13.82 3.73
C GLY A 22 -4.50 13.40 4.61
N ARG A 23 -4.45 12.10 4.94
CA ARG A 23 -3.40 11.45 5.73
C ARG A 23 -3.33 11.88 7.19
N THR A 24 -4.43 12.39 7.75
CA THR A 24 -4.50 12.86 9.14
C THR A 24 -4.11 11.76 10.13
N GLU A 25 -4.59 10.53 9.92
CA GLU A 25 -4.26 9.38 10.76
C GLU A 25 -2.78 9.00 10.65
N THR A 26 -2.21 9.01 9.44
CA THR A 26 -0.78 8.73 9.22
C THR A 26 0.10 9.75 9.96
N PHE A 27 -0.22 11.04 9.93
CA PHE A 27 0.53 12.04 10.70
C PHE A 27 0.30 11.92 12.21
N ALA A 28 -0.90 11.53 12.65
CA ALA A 28 -1.15 11.25 14.06
C ALA A 28 -0.31 10.06 14.55
N PHE A 29 -0.24 9.00 13.76
CA PHE A 29 0.60 7.83 13.99
C PHE A 29 2.09 8.21 14.11
N VAL A 30 2.64 8.95 13.14
CA VAL A 30 4.05 9.38 13.18
C VAL A 30 4.33 10.23 14.42
N ARG A 31 3.44 11.20 14.74
CA ARG A 31 3.59 12.01 15.95
C ARG A 31 3.60 11.15 17.20
N GLN A 32 2.65 10.23 17.35
CA GLN A 32 2.55 9.38 18.53
C GLN A 32 3.78 8.49 18.71
N ALA A 33 4.28 7.90 17.62
CA ALA A 33 5.49 7.09 17.64
C ALA A 33 6.70 7.92 18.10
N LEU A 34 6.90 9.10 17.48
CA LEU A 34 8.01 9.99 17.84
C LEU A 34 7.89 10.49 19.30
N HIS A 35 6.69 10.80 19.79
CA HIS A 35 6.48 11.18 21.19
C HIS A 35 6.84 10.07 22.18
N SER A 36 6.75 8.81 21.75
CA SER A 36 7.01 7.62 22.57
C SER A 36 8.42 7.06 22.34
N ASP A 37 9.30 7.84 21.71
CA ASP A 37 10.66 7.46 21.30
C ASP A 37 10.71 6.14 20.51
N GLN A 38 9.67 5.90 19.71
CA GLN A 38 9.59 4.80 18.77
C GLN A 38 9.96 5.26 17.36
N THR A 39 10.29 4.28 16.52
CA THR A 39 10.69 4.47 15.13
C THR A 39 9.50 4.16 14.21
N PRO A 40 8.74 5.16 13.73
CA PRO A 40 7.63 4.92 12.82
C PRO A 40 8.09 4.42 11.45
N ILE A 41 7.34 3.46 10.91
CA ILE A 41 7.60 2.80 9.64
C ILE A 41 6.35 2.93 8.77
N LEU A 42 6.49 3.61 7.64
CA LEU A 42 5.46 3.78 6.63
C LEU A 42 5.60 2.71 5.56
N ILE A 43 4.52 1.98 5.28
CA ILE A 43 4.53 0.90 4.30
C ILE A 43 3.47 1.19 3.24
N GLY A 44 3.75 0.91 1.98
CA GLY A 44 2.73 1.03 0.94
C GLY A 44 3.26 0.70 -0.44
N GLY A 45 2.36 0.40 -1.37
CA GLY A 45 2.74 0.19 -2.76
C GLY A 45 3.24 1.47 -3.44
N ARG A 46 3.73 1.32 -4.66
CA ARG A 46 4.10 2.43 -5.55
C ARG A 46 2.92 3.41 -5.72
N GLY A 47 3.22 4.71 -5.68
CA GLY A 47 2.20 5.74 -5.92
C GLY A 47 1.19 5.97 -4.79
N MET A 48 1.35 5.33 -3.62
CA MET A 48 0.49 5.59 -2.44
C MET A 48 0.82 6.90 -1.70
N GLY A 49 1.88 7.60 -2.10
CA GLY A 49 2.25 8.91 -1.56
C GLY A 49 3.19 8.86 -0.35
N LYS A 50 3.98 7.78 -0.17
CA LYS A 50 4.98 7.63 0.90
C LYS A 50 5.95 8.83 0.95
N THR A 51 6.63 9.10 -0.17
CA THR A 51 7.53 10.24 -0.34
C THR A 51 6.85 11.58 -0.04
N SER A 52 5.64 11.78 -0.56
CA SER A 52 4.84 12.98 -0.29
C SER A 52 4.57 13.13 1.21
N VAL A 53 4.21 12.06 1.92
CA VAL A 53 4.00 12.11 3.39
C VAL A 53 5.28 12.54 4.11
N LEU A 54 6.43 11.94 3.77
CA LEU A 54 7.72 12.31 4.39
C LEU A 54 8.06 13.78 4.17
N LEU A 55 7.89 14.30 2.96
CA LEU A 55 8.14 15.71 2.63
C LEU A 55 7.17 16.68 3.32
N GLN A 56 6.01 16.20 3.75
CA GLN A 56 5.05 17.00 4.51
C GLN A 56 5.29 17.03 6.02
N LEU A 57 6.11 16.12 6.56
CA LEU A 57 6.41 16.09 8.00
C LEU A 57 6.86 17.44 8.60
N PRO A 58 7.76 18.23 7.99
CA PRO A 58 8.15 19.52 8.56
C PRO A 58 6.99 20.52 8.73
N PHE A 59 5.89 20.37 7.99
CA PHE A 59 4.70 21.22 8.10
C PHE A 59 3.62 20.64 9.03
N ARG A 60 3.74 19.37 9.42
CA ARG A 60 2.71 18.61 10.15
C ARG A 60 3.17 18.16 11.55
N LEU A 61 4.47 18.19 11.81
CA LEU A 61 5.07 17.95 13.13
C LEU A 61 5.24 19.26 13.92
N GLU A 62 5.42 19.15 15.23
CA GLU A 62 5.68 20.29 16.10
C GLU A 62 7.04 20.93 15.78
N ALA A 63 7.15 22.24 16.01
CA ALA A 63 8.36 23.04 15.73
C ALA A 63 9.64 22.60 16.50
N ARG A 64 9.52 21.62 17.41
CA ARG A 64 10.65 21.01 18.11
C ARG A 64 11.38 19.96 17.28
N TYR A 65 10.81 19.53 16.15
CA TYR A 65 11.39 18.52 15.26
C TYR A 65 12.01 19.19 14.04
N LEU A 66 13.29 18.91 13.78
CA LEU A 66 13.94 19.22 12.51
C LEU A 66 13.96 17.94 11.67
N THR A 67 13.24 17.91 10.55
CA THR A 67 13.20 16.74 9.67
C THR A 67 14.29 16.81 8.61
N VAL A 68 15.02 15.72 8.45
CA VAL A 68 16.05 15.51 7.43
C VAL A 68 15.55 14.46 6.45
N TYR A 69 15.43 14.79 5.17
CA TYR A 69 14.96 13.84 4.15
C TYR A 69 16.15 13.22 3.42
N LEU A 70 16.17 11.89 3.31
CA LEU A 70 17.16 11.15 2.54
C LEU A 70 16.44 10.09 1.68
N ASP A 71 16.67 10.13 0.37
CA ASP A 71 16.15 9.15 -0.58
C ASP A 71 17.18 8.06 -0.81
N LEU A 72 16.79 6.81 -0.60
CA LEU A 72 17.62 5.62 -0.76
C LEU A 72 17.25 4.81 -2.02
N ALA A 73 16.45 5.37 -2.92
CA ALA A 73 16.23 4.79 -4.25
C ALA A 73 17.50 4.87 -5.11
N ASP A 74 18.29 5.93 -4.96
CA ASP A 74 19.65 5.97 -5.51
C ASP A 74 20.53 5.01 -4.70
N PRO A 75 21.24 4.05 -5.33
CA PRO A 75 22.16 3.19 -4.60
C PRO A 75 23.35 3.95 -3.99
N GLN A 76 23.71 5.15 -4.45
CA GLN A 76 24.90 5.90 -3.99
C GLN A 76 25.05 5.95 -2.45
N PRO A 77 24.03 6.34 -1.66
CA PRO A 77 24.14 6.39 -0.19
C PRO A 77 24.33 5.02 0.45
N THR A 78 24.03 3.93 -0.25
CA THR A 78 24.03 2.56 0.29
C THR A 78 25.21 1.71 -0.19
N GLN A 79 26.17 2.30 -0.93
CA GLN A 79 27.36 1.59 -1.42
C GLN A 79 28.40 1.27 -0.34
N SER A 80 28.39 2.00 0.77
CA SER A 80 29.27 1.77 1.91
C SER A 80 28.80 2.57 3.12
N VAL A 81 29.32 2.24 4.30
CA VAL A 81 29.10 3.04 5.52
C VAL A 81 29.60 4.48 5.33
N PHE A 82 30.68 4.69 4.57
CA PHE A 82 31.19 6.02 4.27
C PHE A 82 30.21 6.85 3.45
N ALA A 83 29.68 6.26 2.37
CA ALA A 83 28.69 6.91 1.53
C ALA A 83 27.41 7.23 2.30
N PHE A 84 26.96 6.31 3.16
CA PHE A 84 25.77 6.51 3.97
C PHE A 84 25.92 7.65 4.98
N VAL A 85 27.02 7.66 5.74
CA VAL A 85 27.32 8.73 6.70
C VAL A 85 27.46 10.07 5.98
N GLY A 86 28.14 10.10 4.82
CA GLY A 86 28.23 11.30 3.99
C GLY A 86 26.86 11.83 3.57
N ALA A 87 25.98 10.95 3.10
CA ALA A 87 24.62 11.32 2.72
C ALA A 87 23.78 11.83 3.90
N LEU A 88 23.93 11.26 5.11
CA LEU A 88 23.28 11.78 6.31
C LEU A 88 23.74 13.20 6.65
N ILE A 89 25.05 13.45 6.54
CA ILE A 89 25.63 14.77 6.83
C ILE A 89 25.14 15.80 5.80
N GLU A 90 25.21 15.47 4.51
CA GLU A 90 24.77 16.36 3.43
C GLU A 90 23.27 16.67 3.56
N ALA A 91 22.43 15.66 3.81
CA ALA A 91 21.00 15.84 4.02
C ALA A 91 20.72 16.70 5.27
N ALA A 92 21.45 16.48 6.37
CA ALA A 92 21.31 17.28 7.58
C ALA A 92 21.71 18.74 7.33
N GLN A 93 22.82 18.98 6.63
CA GLN A 93 23.28 20.31 6.23
C GLN A 93 22.23 21.03 5.37
N ALA A 94 21.64 20.35 4.39
CA ALA A 94 20.59 20.92 3.56
C ALA A 94 19.34 21.30 4.38
N ALA A 95 18.90 20.43 5.30
CA ALA A 95 17.78 20.70 6.20
C ALA A 95 18.06 21.89 7.14
N LEU A 96 19.28 21.96 7.66
CA LEU A 96 19.78 23.06 8.48
C LEU A 96 19.77 24.39 7.72
N GLN A 97 20.34 24.44 6.51
CA GLN A 97 20.39 25.66 5.70
C GLN A 97 19.00 26.16 5.32
N ALA A 98 18.06 25.25 5.06
CA ALA A 98 16.67 25.60 4.79
C ALA A 98 15.95 26.19 6.03
N ALA A 99 16.31 25.72 7.23
CA ALA A 99 15.75 26.21 8.49
C ALA A 99 16.42 27.52 8.97
N GLU A 100 17.76 27.56 8.95
CA GLU A 100 18.61 28.64 9.43
C GLU A 100 19.92 28.72 8.59
N PRO A 101 20.03 29.68 7.66
CA PRO A 101 21.15 29.76 6.70
C PRO A 101 22.54 30.01 7.29
N SER A 102 22.63 30.39 8.57
CA SER A 102 23.89 30.76 9.24
C SER A 102 24.63 29.58 9.88
N LEU A 103 24.10 28.36 9.74
CA LEU A 103 24.62 27.19 10.44
C LEU A 103 25.44 26.31 9.49
N TYR A 104 26.62 25.90 9.93
CA TYR A 104 27.52 25.01 9.19
C TYR A 104 27.92 23.82 10.07
N LEU A 105 27.94 22.62 9.48
CA LEU A 105 28.36 21.39 10.16
C LEU A 105 29.82 21.09 9.82
N PRO A 106 30.60 20.51 10.75
CA PRO A 106 32.00 20.15 10.50
C PRO A 106 32.12 19.15 9.33
N ASP A 107 33.19 19.28 8.56
CA ASP A 107 33.46 18.42 7.40
C ASP A 107 33.74 16.95 7.82
N LEU A 108 33.55 16.02 6.90
CA LEU A 108 33.86 14.59 7.07
C LEU A 108 35.36 14.39 7.41
N PRO A 109 35.69 13.49 8.36
CA PRO A 109 37.08 13.17 8.66
C PRO A 109 37.70 12.36 7.52
N GLU A 110 39.00 12.57 7.27
CA GLU A 110 39.79 11.73 6.37
C GLU A 110 40.07 10.36 7.02
N THR A 111 39.08 9.47 7.04
CA THR A 111 39.25 8.08 7.47
C THR A 111 38.61 7.12 6.46
N GLN A 112 39.27 5.99 6.21
CA GLN A 112 38.75 4.90 5.38
C GLN A 112 38.15 3.76 6.22
N ASP A 113 38.27 3.82 7.55
CA ASP A 113 37.73 2.80 8.45
C ASP A 113 36.28 3.13 8.81
N ALA A 114 35.36 2.23 8.43
CA ALA A 114 33.93 2.36 8.62
C ALA A 114 33.51 2.40 10.10
N ALA A 115 34.14 1.60 10.97
CA ALA A 115 33.81 1.57 12.39
C ALA A 115 34.29 2.85 13.09
N VAL A 116 35.46 3.36 12.69
CA VAL A 116 35.98 4.65 13.18
C VAL A 116 35.11 5.79 12.71
N LEU A 117 34.69 5.79 11.44
CA LEU A 117 33.80 6.81 10.89
C LEU A 117 32.45 6.81 11.60
N TRP A 118 31.84 5.63 11.79
CA TRP A 118 30.57 5.50 12.49
C TRP A 118 30.67 6.04 13.92
N ARG A 119 31.72 5.65 14.65
CA ARG A 119 31.97 6.14 16.01
C ARG A 119 32.22 7.64 16.04
N TRP A 120 32.96 8.19 15.08
CA TRP A 120 33.15 9.64 14.96
C TRP A 120 31.83 10.35 14.69
N PHE A 121 31.00 9.81 13.80
CA PHE A 121 29.68 10.38 13.51
C PHE A 121 28.81 10.42 14.76
N THR A 122 28.70 9.31 15.49
CA THR A 122 27.87 9.21 16.69
C THR A 122 28.40 10.03 17.87
N GLN A 123 29.71 10.05 18.10
CA GLN A 123 30.30 10.66 19.31
C GLN A 123 30.83 12.09 19.09
N THR A 124 31.13 12.49 17.86
CA THR A 124 31.82 13.76 17.56
C THR A 124 31.00 14.67 16.65
N HIS A 125 30.41 14.14 15.58
CA HIS A 125 29.68 14.98 14.61
C HIS A 125 28.30 15.44 15.13
N LEU A 126 27.58 14.56 15.84
CA LEU A 126 26.21 14.85 16.27
C LEU A 126 26.13 15.89 17.40
N THR A 127 27.15 15.99 18.26
CA THR A 127 27.13 16.93 19.40
C THR A 127 27.09 18.41 18.98
N PRO A 128 27.95 18.89 18.07
CA PRO A 128 27.87 20.25 17.53
C PRO A 128 26.53 20.59 16.88
N ILE A 129 25.87 19.61 16.22
CA ILE A 129 24.54 19.83 15.62
C ILE A 129 23.57 20.30 16.70
N PHE A 130 23.52 19.63 17.84
CA PHE A 130 22.57 20.00 18.88
C PHE A 130 22.91 21.31 19.60
N ASP A 131 24.17 21.73 19.63
CA ASP A 131 24.55 23.05 20.13
C ASP A 131 24.11 24.18 19.21
N VAL A 132 24.08 23.88 17.92
CA VAL A 132 23.69 24.77 16.83
C VAL A 132 22.16 24.85 16.69
N VAL A 133 21.49 23.71 16.79
CA VAL A 133 20.05 23.54 16.54
C VAL A 133 19.25 23.69 17.83
N ARG A 134 19.59 24.63 18.74
CA ARG A 134 18.91 24.74 20.05
C ARG A 134 17.41 24.96 19.98
N ARG A 135 16.92 25.54 18.88
CA ARG A 135 15.50 25.73 18.62
C ARG A 135 14.76 24.40 18.48
N PHE A 136 15.40 23.41 17.86
CA PHE A 136 14.79 22.10 17.67
C PHE A 136 15.33 21.15 18.74
N GLN A 137 14.43 20.46 19.41
CA GLN A 137 14.80 19.53 20.47
C GLN A 137 15.27 18.20 19.90
N ARG A 138 14.84 17.85 18.68
CA ARG A 138 15.11 16.56 18.05
C ARG A 138 15.33 16.68 16.55
N LEU A 139 16.26 15.89 16.03
CA LEU A 139 16.58 15.70 14.62
C LEU A 139 15.99 14.38 14.13
N ILE A 140 15.16 14.41 13.09
CA ILE A 140 14.41 13.25 12.60
C ILE A 140 14.85 12.92 11.17
N TYR A 141 15.57 11.81 10.98
CA TYR A 141 15.92 11.34 9.64
C TYR A 141 14.77 10.54 9.03
N CYS A 142 14.25 11.04 7.93
CA CYS A 142 13.20 10.45 7.11
C CYS A 142 13.87 9.72 5.95
N LEU A 143 13.98 8.40 6.09
CA LEU A 143 14.64 7.51 5.14
C LEU A 143 13.60 6.96 4.17
N ASP A 144 13.53 7.55 2.98
CA ASP A 144 12.65 7.08 1.90
C ASP A 144 13.31 5.93 1.13
N ASN A 145 12.49 5.06 0.52
CA ASN A 145 12.95 3.87 -0.19
C ASN A 145 13.93 3.01 0.63
N ALA A 146 13.62 2.84 1.92
CA ALA A 146 14.50 2.22 2.91
C ALA A 146 14.84 0.75 2.61
N GLN A 147 14.12 0.09 1.69
CA GLN A 147 14.50 -1.22 1.17
C GLN A 147 15.95 -1.26 0.65
N GLY A 148 16.49 -0.14 0.16
CA GLY A 148 17.89 -0.04 -0.27
C GLY A 148 18.90 -0.38 0.84
N LEU A 149 18.55 -0.15 2.13
CA LEU A 149 19.38 -0.58 3.26
C LEU A 149 19.40 -2.09 3.40
N LEU A 150 18.24 -2.73 3.26
CA LEU A 150 18.11 -4.18 3.37
C LEU A 150 18.89 -4.87 2.25
N GLU A 151 18.75 -4.36 1.03
CA GLU A 151 19.47 -4.83 -0.14
C GLU A 151 20.98 -4.64 0.02
N ALA A 152 21.44 -3.49 0.51
CA ALA A 152 22.87 -3.24 0.73
C ALA A 152 23.48 -4.16 1.79
N VAL A 153 22.74 -4.48 2.86
CA VAL A 153 23.15 -5.49 3.84
C VAL A 153 23.23 -6.87 3.19
N GLN A 154 22.24 -7.24 2.37
CA GLN A 154 22.24 -8.52 1.66
C GLN A 154 23.37 -8.64 0.63
N ARG A 155 23.75 -7.54 -0.05
CA ARG A 155 24.89 -7.47 -0.97
C ARG A 155 26.24 -7.47 -0.26
N GLY A 156 26.28 -7.13 1.03
CA GLY A 156 27.51 -7.00 1.83
C GLY A 156 28.19 -5.63 1.71
N ASP A 157 27.52 -4.63 1.13
CA ASP A 157 27.99 -3.23 1.07
C ASP A 157 27.92 -2.56 2.45
N LEU A 158 26.95 -2.98 3.26
CA LEU A 158 26.77 -2.58 4.66
C LEU A 158 26.94 -3.79 5.60
N PRO A 159 27.45 -3.57 6.84
CA PRO A 159 27.56 -4.63 7.84
C PRO A 159 26.21 -5.29 8.16
N PRO A 160 26.19 -6.58 8.54
CA PRO A 160 24.95 -7.29 8.88
C PRO A 160 24.22 -6.71 10.11
N ASP A 161 24.97 -6.11 11.03
CA ASP A 161 24.52 -5.45 12.26
C ASP A 161 24.26 -3.94 12.06
N PHE A 162 24.19 -3.47 10.81
CA PHE A 162 24.06 -2.05 10.52
C PHE A 162 22.74 -1.45 11.02
N LEU A 163 21.61 -2.15 10.85
CA LEU A 163 20.32 -1.68 11.38
C LEU A 163 20.28 -1.71 12.91
N ASP A 164 20.95 -2.68 13.54
CA ASP A 164 21.08 -2.72 15.01
C ASP A 164 21.90 -1.53 15.50
N SER A 165 22.93 -1.13 14.74
CA SER A 165 23.73 0.07 15.00
C SER A 165 22.92 1.36 14.88
N LEU A 166 21.97 1.44 13.94
CA LEU A 166 21.02 2.56 13.85
C LEU A 166 20.05 2.59 15.04
N GLY A 167 19.57 1.43 15.49
CA GLY A 167 18.75 1.32 16.69
C GLY A 167 19.50 1.76 17.95
N ALA A 168 20.76 1.33 18.09
CA ALA A 168 21.64 1.73 19.18
C ALA A 168 21.87 3.24 19.19
N LEU A 169 22.08 3.87 18.03
CA LEU A 169 22.20 5.33 17.92
C LEU A 169 20.98 6.07 18.48
N CYS A 170 19.77 5.62 18.14
CA CYS A 170 18.53 6.24 18.65
C CYS A 170 18.35 6.05 20.15
N HIS A 171 18.87 4.94 20.70
CA HIS A 171 18.82 4.67 22.13
C HIS A 171 19.85 5.50 22.93
N GLU A 172 21.06 5.63 22.41
CA GLU A 172 22.14 6.42 23.03
C GLU A 172 21.89 7.92 22.96
N GLU A 173 21.28 8.40 21.86
CA GLU A 173 20.98 9.81 21.64
C GLU A 173 19.48 10.03 21.37
N GLN A 174 18.72 10.29 22.43
CA GLN A 174 17.26 10.51 22.36
C GLN A 174 16.84 11.73 21.52
N ARG A 175 17.80 12.64 21.22
CA ARG A 175 17.56 13.76 20.32
C ARG A 175 17.54 13.35 18.85
N ILE A 176 17.88 12.11 18.52
CA ILE A 176 17.78 11.57 17.16
C ILE A 176 16.54 10.67 17.07
N GLY A 177 15.83 10.75 15.95
CA GLY A 177 14.77 9.82 15.60
C GLY A 177 14.87 9.41 14.13
N LEU A 178 14.27 8.27 13.81
CA LEU A 178 14.20 7.73 12.46
C LEU A 178 12.73 7.57 12.05
N VAL A 179 12.45 7.83 10.78
CA VAL A 179 11.19 7.47 10.11
C VAL A 179 11.57 6.73 8.84
N PHE A 180 11.06 5.52 8.67
CA PHE A 180 11.33 4.73 7.47
C PHE A 180 10.12 4.72 6.55
N ALA A 181 10.34 4.74 5.24
CA ALA A 181 9.33 4.36 4.25
C ALA A 181 9.80 3.18 3.42
N PHE A 182 9.01 2.11 3.42
CA PHE A 182 9.27 0.87 2.67
C PHE A 182 8.20 0.64 1.60
N ASP A 183 8.63 -0.02 0.52
CA ASP A 183 7.67 -0.65 -0.38
C ASP A 183 6.98 -1.85 0.29
N ALA A 184 5.69 -2.04 0.01
CA ALA A 184 4.90 -3.13 0.57
C ALA A 184 5.45 -4.53 0.26
N ALA A 185 6.22 -4.69 -0.83
CA ALA A 185 6.88 -5.96 -1.15
C ALA A 185 7.91 -6.40 -0.10
N TYR A 186 8.47 -5.46 0.68
CA TYR A 186 9.49 -5.74 1.70
C TYR A 186 8.90 -5.92 3.11
N GLU A 187 7.60 -5.71 3.30
CA GLU A 187 6.91 -5.85 4.60
C GLU A 187 7.20 -7.20 5.30
N PRO A 188 7.18 -8.36 4.62
CA PRO A 188 7.49 -9.64 5.26
C PRO A 188 8.93 -9.75 5.79
N GLN A 189 9.88 -9.01 5.20
CA GLN A 189 11.29 -9.05 5.58
C GLN A 189 11.58 -8.20 6.82
N LEU A 190 10.73 -7.20 7.13
CA LEU A 190 10.94 -6.29 8.26
C LEU A 190 11.01 -7.02 9.61
N ALA A 191 10.27 -8.12 9.75
CA ALA A 191 10.26 -8.95 10.95
C ALA A 191 11.64 -9.58 11.29
N GLN A 192 12.57 -9.61 10.33
CA GLN A 192 13.91 -10.16 10.51
C GLN A 192 14.85 -9.19 11.24
N TYR A 193 14.51 -7.91 11.32
CA TYR A 193 15.37 -6.87 11.87
C TYR A 193 14.75 -6.29 13.14
N ALA A 194 15.50 -6.27 14.25
CA ALA A 194 14.97 -5.84 15.55
C ALA A 194 14.45 -4.39 15.57
N LEU A 195 15.11 -3.48 14.84
CA LEU A 195 14.67 -2.09 14.68
C LEU A 195 13.32 -1.96 13.96
N LEU A 196 12.99 -2.93 13.10
CA LEU A 196 11.86 -2.85 12.16
C LEU A 196 10.72 -3.83 12.50
N SER A 197 10.93 -4.74 13.44
CA SER A 197 10.04 -5.87 13.67
C SER A 197 8.77 -5.54 14.46
N GLU A 198 8.74 -4.43 15.21
CA GLU A 198 7.61 -4.06 16.07
C GLU A 198 6.37 -3.64 15.24
N PRO A 199 5.28 -4.44 15.24
CA PRO A 199 4.12 -4.16 14.39
C PRO A 199 3.38 -2.89 14.77
N LEU A 200 3.43 -2.49 16.05
CA LEU A 200 2.81 -1.23 16.51
C LEU A 200 3.50 0.01 15.93
N ASN A 201 4.73 -0.15 15.42
CA ASN A 201 5.49 0.90 14.76
C ASN A 201 5.36 0.85 13.23
N GLN A 202 4.51 -0.02 12.68
CA GLN A 202 4.27 -0.14 11.24
C GLN A 202 2.89 0.40 10.88
N HIS A 203 2.83 1.31 9.90
CA HIS A 203 1.61 1.88 9.37
C HIS A 203 1.56 1.76 7.86
N ARG A 204 0.66 0.91 7.37
CA ARG A 204 0.38 0.78 5.94
C ARG A 204 -0.47 1.96 5.48
N LEU A 205 -0.01 2.68 4.46
CA LEU A 205 -0.74 3.77 3.83
C LEU A 205 -1.94 3.20 3.06
N PRO A 206 -3.19 3.49 3.48
CA PRO A 206 -4.35 3.09 2.71
C PRO A 206 -4.49 3.93 1.42
N PRO A 207 -5.40 3.57 0.50
CA PRO A 207 -5.94 4.55 -0.45
C PRO A 207 -6.51 5.77 0.27
N LEU A 208 -6.67 6.90 -0.43
CA LEU A 208 -7.38 8.05 0.12
C LEU A 208 -8.84 7.68 0.35
N SER A 209 -9.39 8.13 1.47
CA SER A 209 -10.84 8.02 1.70
C SER A 209 -11.61 8.85 0.67
N ASP A 210 -12.88 8.50 0.43
CA ASP A 210 -13.73 9.22 -0.53
C ASP A 210 -13.77 10.73 -0.25
N ALA A 211 -13.77 11.13 1.02
CA ALA A 211 -13.74 12.53 1.43
C ALA A 211 -12.41 13.22 1.09
N GLU A 212 -11.27 12.57 1.36
CA GLU A 212 -9.93 13.10 1.05
C GLU A 212 -9.69 13.16 -0.46
N ALA A 213 -10.11 12.12 -1.20
CA ALA A 213 -10.02 12.06 -2.64
C ALA A 213 -10.92 13.12 -3.31
N THR A 214 -12.16 13.29 -2.83
CA THR A 214 -13.06 14.36 -3.29
C THR A 214 -12.46 15.74 -3.06
N ALA A 215 -11.83 15.96 -1.90
CA ALA A 215 -11.16 17.22 -1.61
C ALA A 215 -10.00 17.49 -2.58
N LEU A 216 -9.16 16.48 -2.87
CA LEU A 216 -8.08 16.59 -3.86
C LEU A 216 -8.62 16.96 -5.26
N ILE A 217 -9.66 16.26 -5.71
CA ILE A 217 -10.28 16.48 -7.02
C ILE A 217 -10.84 17.90 -7.12
N THR A 218 -11.65 18.32 -6.15
CA THR A 218 -12.47 19.52 -6.25
C THR A 218 -11.71 20.80 -5.86
N GLN A 219 -10.85 20.77 -4.85
CA GLN A 219 -10.19 21.98 -4.36
C GLN A 219 -9.09 22.46 -5.32
N LEU A 220 -8.37 21.54 -5.96
CA LEU A 220 -7.33 21.90 -6.94
C LEU A 220 -7.92 22.40 -8.27
N SER A 221 -9.09 21.89 -8.68
CA SER A 221 -9.76 22.28 -9.92
C SER A 221 -10.63 23.54 -9.78
N ALA A 222 -11.14 23.84 -8.57
CA ALA A 222 -12.07 24.94 -8.31
C ALA A 222 -11.67 26.32 -8.88
N PRO A 223 -10.39 26.72 -8.93
CA PRO A 223 -9.98 27.99 -9.55
C PRO A 223 -10.21 28.04 -11.07
N PHE A 224 -10.34 26.89 -11.73
CA PHE A 224 -10.40 26.76 -13.18
C PHE A 224 -11.79 26.36 -13.69
N TYR A 225 -12.40 25.33 -13.07
CA TYR A 225 -13.72 24.83 -13.44
C TYR A 225 -14.39 24.12 -12.26
N ALA A 226 -15.71 24.01 -12.32
CA ALA A 226 -16.49 23.21 -11.38
C ALA A 226 -16.73 21.81 -11.95
N LEU A 227 -16.68 20.79 -11.08
CA LEU A 227 -16.99 19.41 -11.41
C LEU A 227 -18.37 19.03 -10.86
N SER A 228 -19.14 18.29 -11.64
CA SER A 228 -20.41 17.70 -11.19
C SER A 228 -20.16 16.51 -10.26
N SER A 229 -21.15 16.18 -9.42
CA SER A 229 -21.10 14.99 -8.54
C SER A 229 -20.79 13.72 -9.33
N ASP A 230 -21.46 13.56 -10.48
CA ASP A 230 -21.35 12.36 -11.30
C ASP A 230 -19.93 12.17 -11.85
N VAL A 231 -19.25 13.26 -12.23
CA VAL A 231 -17.86 13.22 -12.68
C VAL A 231 -16.93 12.83 -11.53
N VAL A 232 -17.14 13.40 -10.34
CA VAL A 232 -16.35 13.05 -9.15
C VAL A 232 -16.55 11.58 -8.78
N GLU A 233 -17.79 11.09 -8.76
CA GLU A 233 -18.11 9.68 -8.48
C GLU A 233 -17.41 8.73 -9.45
N VAL A 234 -17.40 9.05 -10.75
CA VAL A 234 -16.70 8.24 -11.74
C VAL A 234 -15.18 8.30 -11.55
N LEU A 235 -14.58 9.46 -11.25
CA LEU A 235 -13.14 9.56 -10.96
C LEU A 235 -12.75 8.72 -9.73
N LEU A 236 -13.59 8.72 -8.69
CA LEU A 236 -13.40 7.90 -7.50
C LEU A 236 -13.51 6.41 -7.83
N ALA A 237 -14.53 6.00 -8.59
CA ALA A 237 -14.70 4.61 -9.00
C ALA A 237 -13.54 4.10 -9.88
N GLN A 238 -13.03 4.95 -10.78
CA GLN A 238 -11.92 4.59 -11.67
C GLN A 238 -10.59 4.52 -10.92
N SER A 239 -10.34 5.43 -9.98
CA SER A 239 -9.08 5.45 -9.21
C SER A 239 -9.07 4.55 -7.97
N GLY A 240 -10.23 4.22 -7.40
CA GLY A 240 -10.29 3.51 -6.11
C GLY A 240 -9.75 4.30 -4.92
N GLY A 241 -9.63 5.63 -5.05
CA GLY A 241 -8.92 6.47 -4.08
C GLY A 241 -7.39 6.32 -4.12
N HIS A 242 -6.83 5.56 -5.08
CA HIS A 242 -5.38 5.44 -5.24
C HIS A 242 -4.78 6.80 -5.67
N PRO A 243 -3.85 7.41 -4.89
CA PRO A 243 -3.37 8.77 -5.15
C PRO A 243 -2.77 8.96 -6.54
N TYR A 244 -1.89 8.05 -6.98
CA TYR A 244 -1.27 8.12 -8.31
C TYR A 244 -2.27 8.03 -9.46
N LEU A 245 -3.19 7.05 -9.44
CA LEU A 245 -4.24 6.93 -10.47
C LEU A 245 -5.14 8.18 -10.49
N LEU A 246 -5.50 8.68 -9.31
CA LEU A 246 -6.35 9.84 -9.18
C LEU A 246 -5.68 11.11 -9.73
N GLN A 247 -4.40 11.32 -9.40
CA GLN A 247 -3.59 12.42 -9.95
C GLN A 247 -3.50 12.35 -11.47
N TRP A 248 -3.27 11.17 -12.06
CA TRP A 248 -3.23 10.99 -13.51
C TRP A 248 -4.56 11.32 -14.18
N LEU A 249 -5.67 10.79 -13.67
CA LEU A 249 -7.00 11.07 -14.21
C LEU A 249 -7.31 12.57 -14.14
N CYS A 250 -7.01 13.21 -13.00
CA CYS A 250 -7.25 14.65 -12.85
C CYS A 250 -6.33 15.49 -13.73
N ALA A 251 -5.06 15.10 -13.90
CA ALA A 251 -4.11 15.80 -14.76
C ALA A 251 -4.59 15.79 -16.22
N LEU A 252 -4.98 14.63 -16.75
CA LEU A 252 -5.49 14.49 -18.10
C LEU A 252 -6.82 15.22 -18.31
N LEU A 253 -7.71 15.18 -17.31
CA LEU A 253 -8.98 15.92 -17.37
C LEU A 253 -8.75 17.42 -17.38
N TRP A 254 -7.78 17.90 -16.60
CA TRP A 254 -7.38 19.30 -16.58
C TRP A 254 -6.78 19.74 -17.92
N GLU A 255 -5.93 18.92 -18.54
CA GLU A 255 -5.35 19.20 -19.87
C GLU A 255 -6.43 19.27 -20.96
N ASN A 256 -7.36 18.32 -20.95
CA ASN A 256 -8.51 18.32 -21.85
C ASN A 256 -9.35 19.61 -21.64
N ALA A 257 -9.66 19.96 -20.39
CA ALA A 257 -10.39 21.19 -20.07
C ALA A 257 -9.63 22.44 -20.52
N ALA A 258 -8.31 22.52 -20.30
CA ALA A 258 -7.45 23.63 -20.71
C ALA A 258 -7.48 23.83 -22.23
N SER A 259 -7.48 22.74 -23.02
CA SER A 259 -7.62 22.79 -24.48
C SER A 259 -8.97 23.37 -24.94
N ARG A 260 -9.99 23.27 -24.08
CA ARG A 260 -11.36 23.74 -24.28
C ARG A 260 -11.66 25.04 -23.54
N ASN A 261 -10.64 25.86 -23.24
CA ASN A 261 -10.76 27.11 -22.48
C ASN A 261 -11.45 26.92 -21.10
N PHE A 262 -11.10 25.84 -20.40
CA PHE A 262 -11.65 25.45 -19.10
C PHE A 262 -13.18 25.28 -19.07
N ALA A 263 -13.76 24.77 -20.16
CA ALA A 263 -15.13 24.30 -20.14
C ALA A 263 -15.30 23.18 -19.09
N PRO A 264 -16.40 23.17 -18.30
CA PRO A 264 -16.64 22.13 -17.30
C PRO A 264 -16.58 20.73 -17.92
N PRO A 265 -15.73 19.83 -17.38
CA PRO A 265 -15.62 18.47 -17.88
C PRO A 265 -16.92 17.67 -17.74
N THR A 266 -17.21 16.81 -18.70
CA THR A 266 -18.37 15.90 -18.70
C THR A 266 -17.95 14.44 -18.53
N LEU A 267 -18.92 13.53 -18.43
CA LEU A 267 -18.64 12.09 -18.44
C LEU A 267 -18.00 11.62 -19.75
N ASP A 268 -18.36 12.23 -20.88
CA ASP A 268 -17.75 11.95 -22.18
C ASP A 268 -16.26 12.32 -22.19
N ASP A 269 -15.89 13.40 -21.49
CA ASP A 269 -14.48 13.79 -21.32
C ASP A 269 -13.69 12.75 -20.53
N ILE A 270 -14.29 12.15 -19.50
CA ILE A 270 -13.67 11.05 -18.76
C ILE A 270 -13.46 9.85 -19.70
N SER A 271 -14.49 9.45 -20.44
CA SER A 271 -14.38 8.34 -21.40
C SER A 271 -13.30 8.59 -22.45
N ALA A 272 -13.10 9.84 -22.87
CA ALA A 272 -12.06 10.22 -23.83
C ALA A 272 -10.63 10.11 -23.26
N ILE A 273 -10.43 10.39 -21.96
CA ILE A 273 -9.08 10.32 -21.34
C ILE A 273 -8.70 8.91 -20.86
N LEU A 274 -9.67 8.02 -20.63
CA LEU A 274 -9.41 6.68 -20.08
C LEU A 274 -8.35 5.87 -20.86
N PRO A 275 -8.33 5.82 -22.20
CA PRO A 275 -7.28 5.10 -22.94
C PRO A 275 -5.89 5.65 -22.68
N VAL A 276 -5.75 6.98 -22.58
CA VAL A 276 -4.47 7.65 -22.28
C VAL A 276 -4.06 7.39 -20.84
N ALA A 277 -5.01 7.42 -19.90
CA ALA A 277 -4.77 7.11 -18.49
C ALA A 277 -4.29 5.66 -18.30
N LEU A 278 -4.91 4.70 -19.01
CA LEU A 278 -4.50 3.28 -19.00
C LEU A 278 -3.08 3.10 -19.52
N GLN A 279 -2.71 3.81 -20.59
CA GLN A 279 -1.35 3.78 -21.11
C GLN A 279 -0.34 4.38 -20.11
N ALA A 280 -0.66 5.53 -19.51
CA ALA A 280 0.20 6.21 -18.55
C ALA A 280 0.38 5.40 -17.25
N CYS A 281 -0.67 4.73 -16.79
CA CYS A 281 -0.64 3.91 -15.58
C CYS A 281 -0.23 2.44 -15.84
N GLY A 282 0.02 2.06 -17.10
CA GLY A 282 0.27 0.67 -17.50
C GLY A 282 1.41 0.01 -16.71
N ALA A 283 2.52 0.72 -16.53
CA ALA A 283 3.67 0.21 -15.77
C ALA A 283 3.34 -0.14 -14.31
N LEU A 284 2.43 0.61 -13.66
CA LEU A 284 1.97 0.29 -12.31
C LEU A 284 1.19 -1.03 -12.30
N PHE A 285 0.33 -1.25 -13.28
CA PHE A 285 -0.48 -2.46 -13.37
C PHE A 285 0.34 -3.68 -13.80
N GLU A 286 1.30 -3.51 -14.70
CA GLU A 286 2.27 -4.53 -15.09
C GLU A 286 3.06 -5.01 -13.86
N GLU A 287 3.60 -4.09 -13.07
CA GLU A 287 4.33 -4.39 -11.84
C GLU A 287 3.45 -5.17 -10.83
N LEU A 288 2.18 -4.77 -10.66
CA LEU A 288 1.23 -5.48 -9.80
C LEU A 288 0.90 -6.88 -10.31
N TRP A 289 0.81 -7.05 -11.64
CA TRP A 289 0.53 -8.34 -12.28
C TRP A 289 1.71 -9.30 -12.22
N GLU A 290 2.93 -8.83 -12.52
CA GLU A 290 4.16 -9.63 -12.50
C GLU A 290 4.51 -10.11 -11.09
N SER A 291 4.20 -9.31 -10.08
CA SER A 291 4.38 -9.67 -8.67
C SER A 291 3.26 -10.55 -8.11
N ALA A 292 2.19 -10.82 -8.87
CA ALA A 292 1.10 -11.69 -8.44
C ALA A 292 1.44 -13.17 -8.67
N THR A 293 1.04 -14.03 -7.73
CA THR A 293 1.20 -15.49 -7.86
C THR A 293 0.28 -16.03 -8.96
N PRO A 294 0.53 -17.24 -9.52
CA PRO A 294 -0.33 -17.83 -10.53
C PRO A 294 -1.81 -17.95 -10.10
N ASN A 295 -2.06 -18.22 -8.81
CA ASN A 295 -3.43 -18.31 -8.27
C ASN A 295 -4.10 -16.93 -8.16
N GLU A 296 -3.32 -15.89 -7.84
CA GLU A 296 -3.80 -14.50 -7.82
C GLU A 296 -4.10 -14.00 -9.22
N GLN A 297 -3.21 -14.28 -10.19
CA GLN A 297 -3.45 -13.99 -11.61
C GLN A 297 -4.72 -14.68 -12.10
N ALA A 298 -4.90 -15.97 -11.81
CA ALA A 298 -6.13 -16.70 -12.15
C ALA A 298 -7.38 -16.07 -11.52
N ALA A 299 -7.31 -15.67 -10.24
CA ALA A 299 -8.41 -14.99 -9.57
C ALA A 299 -8.76 -13.63 -10.20
N LEU A 300 -7.74 -12.83 -10.57
CA LEU A 300 -7.91 -11.54 -11.24
C LEU A 300 -8.52 -11.70 -12.65
N THR A 301 -8.05 -12.68 -13.44
CA THR A 301 -8.59 -13.01 -14.76
C THR A 301 -10.07 -13.41 -14.65
N ALA A 302 -10.40 -14.30 -13.72
CA ALA A 302 -11.78 -14.73 -13.48
C ALA A 302 -12.69 -13.57 -13.05
N LEU A 303 -12.19 -12.71 -12.15
CA LEU A 303 -12.92 -11.54 -11.69
C LEU A 303 -13.16 -10.56 -12.85
N ALA A 304 -12.16 -10.30 -13.70
CA ALA A 304 -12.31 -9.44 -14.87
C ALA A 304 -13.36 -9.96 -15.86
N ALA A 305 -13.30 -11.26 -16.20
CA ALA A 305 -14.26 -11.88 -17.11
C ALA A 305 -15.71 -11.80 -16.58
N LEU A 306 -15.92 -12.13 -15.31
CA LEU A 306 -17.25 -12.13 -14.69
C LEU A 306 -17.79 -10.72 -14.42
N THR A 307 -16.92 -9.76 -14.08
CA THR A 307 -17.32 -8.36 -13.87
C THR A 307 -17.88 -7.75 -15.15
N GLY A 308 -17.27 -8.05 -16.31
CA GLY A 308 -17.79 -7.63 -17.62
C GLY A 308 -19.18 -8.21 -17.93
N ALA A 309 -19.35 -9.52 -17.72
CA ALA A 309 -20.63 -10.19 -17.91
C ALA A 309 -21.74 -9.65 -16.99
N ARG A 310 -21.38 -9.22 -15.78
CA ARG A 310 -22.31 -8.70 -14.77
C ARG A 310 -22.46 -7.18 -14.76
N ARG A 311 -21.94 -6.47 -15.76
CA ARG A 311 -22.02 -5.00 -15.88
C ARG A 311 -21.49 -4.27 -14.63
N GLY A 312 -20.40 -4.77 -14.05
CA GLY A 312 -19.77 -4.16 -12.87
C GLY A 312 -20.37 -4.57 -11.52
N LEU A 313 -21.34 -5.48 -11.47
CA LEU A 313 -21.85 -6.00 -10.19
C LEU A 313 -20.81 -6.91 -9.50
N PRO A 314 -20.83 -6.98 -8.16
CA PRO A 314 -19.96 -7.88 -7.40
C PRO A 314 -20.09 -9.35 -7.84
N VAL A 315 -18.97 -10.06 -7.77
CA VAL A 315 -18.86 -11.47 -8.17
C VAL A 315 -18.68 -12.33 -6.94
N SER A 316 -19.48 -13.40 -6.78
CA SER A 316 -19.35 -14.30 -5.62
C SER A 316 -18.14 -15.22 -5.76
N LEU A 317 -17.63 -15.68 -4.62
CA LEU A 317 -16.56 -16.68 -4.56
C LEU A 317 -16.90 -17.97 -5.32
N ASP A 318 -18.15 -18.43 -5.22
CA ASP A 318 -18.61 -19.63 -5.90
C ASP A 318 -18.62 -19.44 -7.41
N ASP A 319 -19.08 -18.28 -7.89
CA ASP A 319 -19.05 -17.94 -9.33
C ASP A 319 -17.63 -17.91 -9.88
N LEU A 320 -16.69 -17.31 -9.14
CA LEU A 320 -15.26 -17.27 -9.51
C LEU A 320 -14.68 -18.68 -9.63
N HIS A 321 -14.96 -19.53 -8.64
CA HIS A 321 -14.48 -20.90 -8.64
C HIS A 321 -15.09 -21.73 -9.79
N THR A 322 -16.41 -21.61 -10.01
CA THR A 322 -17.10 -22.29 -11.12
C THR A 322 -16.54 -21.88 -12.47
N TRP A 323 -16.29 -20.58 -12.68
CA TRP A 323 -15.69 -20.08 -13.91
C TRP A 323 -14.28 -20.65 -14.13
N LEU A 324 -13.44 -20.65 -13.08
CA LEU A 324 -12.08 -21.19 -13.15
C LEU A 324 -12.04 -22.68 -13.47
N VAL A 325 -12.96 -23.47 -12.89
CA VAL A 325 -13.08 -24.90 -13.16
C VAL A 325 -13.48 -25.17 -14.61
N HIS A 326 -14.24 -24.27 -15.24
CA HIS A 326 -14.66 -24.40 -16.63
C HIS A 326 -13.55 -23.98 -17.62
N GLU A 327 -12.85 -22.88 -17.33
CA GLU A 327 -11.93 -22.24 -18.27
C GLU A 327 -10.45 -22.64 -18.10
N SER A 328 -10.05 -23.19 -16.94
CA SER A 328 -8.66 -23.56 -16.65
C SER A 328 -8.49 -25.07 -16.50
N GLU A 329 -7.54 -25.66 -17.22
CA GLU A 329 -7.14 -27.07 -17.05
C GLU A 329 -6.56 -27.36 -15.65
N SER A 330 -6.12 -26.32 -14.93
CA SER A 330 -5.57 -26.41 -13.57
C SER A 330 -6.20 -25.36 -12.67
N ALA A 331 -7.50 -25.52 -12.38
CA ALA A 331 -8.23 -24.62 -11.50
C ALA A 331 -7.75 -24.74 -10.04
N PRO A 332 -7.50 -23.62 -9.34
CA PRO A 332 -7.13 -23.65 -7.94
C PRO A 332 -8.28 -24.17 -7.08
N HIS A 333 -7.96 -25.00 -6.08
CA HIS A 333 -8.94 -25.39 -5.07
C HIS A 333 -9.53 -24.18 -4.35
N LEU A 334 -10.77 -24.29 -3.87
CA LEU A 334 -11.51 -23.22 -3.20
C LEU A 334 -10.72 -22.53 -2.06
N MET A 335 -9.97 -23.30 -1.26
CA MET A 335 -9.13 -22.76 -0.19
C MET A 335 -7.97 -21.91 -0.73
N THR A 336 -7.34 -22.36 -1.82
CA THR A 336 -6.27 -21.65 -2.51
C THR A 336 -6.79 -20.37 -3.16
N LEU A 337 -7.97 -20.43 -3.79
CA LEU A 337 -8.63 -19.25 -4.35
C LEU A 337 -9.00 -18.23 -3.27
N THR A 338 -9.53 -18.70 -2.13
CA THR A 338 -9.85 -17.82 -0.99
C THR A 338 -8.59 -17.15 -0.43
N ALA A 339 -7.49 -17.89 -0.32
CA ALA A 339 -6.19 -17.34 0.11
C ALA A 339 -5.65 -16.31 -0.89
N ALA A 340 -5.75 -16.58 -2.19
CA ALA A 340 -5.36 -15.65 -3.25
C ALA A 340 -6.20 -14.37 -3.20
N LEU A 341 -7.52 -14.46 -3.05
CA LEU A 341 -8.41 -13.29 -2.94
C LEU A 341 -8.12 -12.46 -1.69
N ARG A 342 -7.83 -13.08 -0.54
CA ARG A 342 -7.41 -12.37 0.67
C ARG A 342 -6.07 -11.66 0.50
N SER A 343 -5.12 -12.30 -0.18
CA SER A 343 -3.83 -11.69 -0.50
C SER A 343 -4.01 -10.48 -1.44
N LEU A 344 -4.84 -10.61 -2.48
CA LEU A 344 -5.20 -9.52 -3.38
C LEU A 344 -5.95 -8.37 -2.69
N GLU A 345 -6.83 -8.70 -1.74
CA GLU A 345 -7.50 -7.73 -0.89
C GLU A 345 -6.50 -6.98 -0.02
N TYR A 346 -5.61 -7.71 0.64
CA TYR A 346 -4.54 -7.12 1.43
C TYR A 346 -3.66 -6.20 0.58
N ARG A 347 -3.32 -6.59 -0.65
CA ARG A 347 -2.57 -5.76 -1.62
C ARG A 347 -3.39 -4.60 -2.22
N GLY A 348 -4.67 -4.49 -1.91
CA GLY A 348 -5.54 -3.41 -2.36
C GLY A 348 -5.95 -3.51 -3.83
N MET A 349 -5.81 -4.66 -4.48
CA MET A 349 -6.22 -4.88 -5.89
C MET A 349 -7.71 -5.23 -5.99
N VAL A 350 -8.24 -5.91 -4.98
CA VAL A 350 -9.63 -6.37 -4.88
C VAL A 350 -10.22 -5.87 -3.57
N ARG A 351 -11.53 -5.65 -3.52
CA ARG A 351 -12.29 -5.37 -2.30
C ARG A 351 -13.26 -6.51 -2.04
N ALA A 352 -13.21 -7.07 -0.83
CA ALA A 352 -14.24 -8.00 -0.37
C ALA A 352 -15.49 -7.23 0.08
N LEU A 353 -16.64 -7.80 -0.21
CA LEU A 353 -17.97 -7.32 0.14
C LEU A 353 -18.68 -8.38 1.01
N PRO A 354 -19.81 -8.03 1.64
CA PRO A 354 -20.64 -9.02 2.33
C PRO A 354 -20.98 -10.22 1.43
N GLU A 355 -21.32 -11.35 2.05
CA GLU A 355 -21.73 -12.57 1.35
C GLU A 355 -20.64 -13.18 0.44
N SER A 356 -19.36 -12.97 0.76
CA SER A 356 -18.22 -13.50 -0.01
C SER A 356 -18.22 -13.04 -1.46
N ALA A 357 -18.68 -11.81 -1.70
CA ALA A 357 -18.61 -11.16 -3.00
C ALA A 357 -17.35 -10.29 -3.12
N TYR A 358 -16.86 -10.12 -4.34
CA TYR A 358 -15.62 -9.40 -4.63
C TYR A 358 -15.83 -8.44 -5.80
N THR A 359 -15.10 -7.33 -5.76
CA THR A 359 -15.02 -6.34 -6.84
C THR A 359 -13.60 -5.78 -6.94
N PHE A 360 -13.25 -5.16 -8.07
CA PHE A 360 -11.97 -4.47 -8.20
C PHE A 360 -11.93 -3.23 -7.32
N SER A 361 -10.77 -2.94 -6.73
CA SER A 361 -10.57 -1.71 -5.99
C SER A 361 -10.54 -0.48 -6.89
N SER A 362 -10.14 -0.63 -8.15
CA SER A 362 -10.04 0.45 -9.15
C SER A 362 -10.62 -0.01 -10.50
N GLY A 363 -11.44 0.84 -11.10
CA GLY A 363 -11.95 0.64 -12.46
C GLY A 363 -10.84 0.61 -13.52
N LEU A 364 -9.76 1.40 -13.37
CA LEU A 364 -8.63 1.37 -14.29
C LEU A 364 -7.90 0.02 -14.27
N LEU A 365 -7.70 -0.58 -13.10
CA LEU A 365 -7.10 -1.92 -13.00
C LEU A 365 -7.97 -2.96 -13.72
N TYR A 366 -9.29 -2.89 -13.53
CA TYR A 366 -10.25 -3.74 -14.24
C TYR A 366 -10.12 -3.56 -15.77
N LEU A 367 -10.14 -2.32 -16.26
CA LEU A 367 -10.04 -2.01 -17.68
C LEU A 367 -8.70 -2.47 -18.28
N TRP A 368 -7.61 -2.38 -17.52
CA TRP A 368 -6.29 -2.87 -17.93
C TRP A 368 -6.23 -4.41 -17.99
N LEU A 369 -6.97 -5.11 -17.13
CA LEU A 369 -7.04 -6.57 -17.11
C LEU A 369 -7.96 -7.17 -18.18
N LEU A 370 -8.86 -6.40 -18.78
CA LEU A 370 -9.80 -6.91 -19.80
C LEU A 370 -9.10 -7.62 -20.97
N PRO A 371 -8.06 -7.07 -21.60
CA PRO A 371 -7.29 -7.77 -22.64
C PRO A 371 -6.60 -9.05 -22.14
N GLN A 372 -6.28 -9.14 -20.84
CA GLN A 372 -5.66 -10.32 -20.23
C GLN A 372 -6.69 -11.39 -19.86
N ALA A 373 -7.96 -11.01 -19.68
CA ALA A 373 -9.08 -11.88 -19.41
C ALA A 373 -9.61 -12.60 -20.66
N GLU A 374 -9.29 -12.07 -21.85
CA GLU A 374 -9.30 -12.83 -23.08
C GLU A 374 -8.16 -13.85 -23.01
N LEU A 375 -8.41 -15.00 -22.36
CA LEU A 375 -7.60 -16.20 -22.56
C LEU A 375 -7.32 -16.33 -24.07
N PRO A 376 -6.11 -16.73 -24.49
CA PRO A 376 -5.86 -16.97 -25.90
C PRO A 376 -6.97 -17.91 -26.38
N SER A 377 -7.85 -17.38 -27.23
CA SER A 377 -8.77 -18.20 -28.01
C SER A 377 -7.94 -19.36 -28.51
N ALA A 378 -8.41 -20.58 -28.24
CA ALA A 378 -7.79 -21.86 -28.59
C ALA A 378 -6.76 -21.72 -29.72
N PRO A 379 -5.56 -22.33 -29.61
CA PRO A 379 -4.48 -22.15 -30.59
C PRO A 379 -5.08 -22.20 -31.98
N PRO A 380 -4.79 -21.21 -32.85
CA PRO A 380 -5.55 -20.93 -34.06
C PRO A 380 -5.91 -22.25 -34.70
N SER A 381 -7.21 -22.57 -34.67
CA SER A 381 -7.79 -23.85 -35.09
C SER A 381 -7.02 -24.34 -36.28
N LEU A 382 -6.13 -25.33 -36.12
CA LEU A 382 -5.10 -25.73 -37.08
C LEU A 382 -5.51 -25.31 -38.50
N GLU A 383 -5.15 -24.07 -38.87
CA GLU A 383 -5.35 -23.64 -40.23
C GLU A 383 -4.34 -24.52 -40.95
N ARG A 384 -4.88 -25.52 -41.66
CA ARG A 384 -4.11 -26.38 -42.54
C ARG A 384 -3.16 -25.45 -43.29
N PRO A 385 -1.84 -25.54 -43.06
CA PRO A 385 -0.94 -24.54 -43.60
C PRO A 385 -1.04 -24.63 -45.11
N SER A 386 -1.55 -23.58 -45.75
CA SER A 386 -1.40 -23.39 -47.19
C SER A 386 0.06 -23.07 -47.45
N PHE A 387 0.89 -24.11 -47.46
CA PHE A 387 2.29 -24.07 -47.86
C PHE A 387 2.38 -23.71 -49.34
N ARG A 388 2.36 -22.42 -49.68
CA ARG A 388 2.75 -21.97 -51.03
C ARG A 388 3.71 -20.79 -51.12
N ARG A 389 4.21 -20.20 -50.03
CA ARG A 389 5.13 -19.03 -50.17
C ARG A 389 6.40 -18.98 -49.31
N ALA A 390 6.71 -19.99 -48.49
CA ALA A 390 7.95 -20.00 -47.67
C ALA A 390 8.91 -21.17 -47.93
N ALA A 391 8.62 -22.08 -48.88
CA ALA A 391 9.50 -23.22 -49.18
C ALA A 391 10.67 -22.89 -50.12
N LEU A 392 10.64 -21.74 -50.81
CA LEU A 392 11.64 -21.36 -51.81
C LEU A 392 13.01 -20.93 -51.24
N PRO A 393 13.14 -20.18 -50.13
CA PRO A 393 14.45 -19.79 -49.63
C PRO A 393 15.19 -20.93 -48.91
N ILE A 394 14.48 -21.85 -48.25
CA ILE A 394 15.09 -22.95 -47.47
C ILE A 394 15.58 -24.07 -48.40
N ALA A 395 14.84 -24.38 -49.46
CA ALA A 395 15.27 -25.37 -50.46
C ALA A 395 16.51 -24.92 -51.26
N LEU A 396 16.64 -23.61 -51.53
CA LEU A 396 17.81 -23.04 -52.23
C LEU A 396 19.09 -23.13 -51.40
N ILE A 397 18.99 -22.93 -50.09
CA ILE A 397 20.13 -23.06 -49.17
C ILE A 397 20.57 -24.53 -49.05
N ALA A 398 19.62 -25.47 -48.96
CA ALA A 398 19.92 -26.90 -48.92
C ALA A 398 20.50 -27.43 -50.25
N LEU A 399 20.10 -26.87 -51.40
CA LEU A 399 20.60 -27.28 -52.71
C LEU A 399 22.02 -26.71 -52.98
N ALA A 400 22.32 -25.52 -52.45
CA ALA A 400 23.66 -24.93 -52.49
C ALA A 400 24.67 -25.70 -51.62
N THR A 401 24.26 -26.22 -50.46
CA THR A 401 25.14 -27.02 -49.59
C THR A 401 25.44 -28.41 -50.19
N VAL A 402 24.46 -29.03 -50.84
CA VAL A 402 24.66 -30.30 -51.57
C VAL A 402 25.54 -30.10 -52.81
N ALA A 403 25.35 -29.02 -53.57
CA ALA A 403 26.22 -28.70 -54.71
C ALA A 403 27.67 -28.43 -54.30
N LEU A 404 27.89 -27.78 -53.15
CA LEU A 404 29.22 -27.55 -52.59
C LEU A 404 29.88 -28.86 -52.14
N ALA A 405 29.12 -29.78 -51.53
CA ALA A 405 29.62 -31.09 -51.14
C ALA A 405 30.00 -31.97 -52.35
N VAL A 406 29.21 -31.94 -53.42
CA VAL A 406 29.50 -32.65 -54.68
C VAL A 406 30.71 -32.04 -55.40
N LEU A 407 30.90 -30.72 -55.35
CA LEU A 407 32.08 -30.05 -55.90
C LEU A 407 33.37 -30.43 -55.15
N ILE A 408 33.30 -30.55 -53.81
CA ILE A 408 34.42 -31.00 -52.96
C ILE A 408 34.76 -32.48 -53.25
N ALA A 409 33.74 -33.33 -53.45
CA ALA A 409 33.95 -34.73 -53.82
C ALA A 409 34.54 -34.90 -55.22
N ALA A 410 34.23 -34.00 -56.16
CA ALA A 410 34.80 -34.01 -57.51
C ALA A 410 36.25 -33.49 -57.58
N LEU A 411 36.68 -32.66 -56.63
CA LEU A 411 38.05 -32.14 -56.53
C LEU A 411 39.03 -33.13 -55.87
N MET A 412 38.53 -34.12 -55.12
CA MET A 412 39.32 -35.15 -54.44
C MET A 412 39.29 -36.45 -55.25
N GLY A 413 39.98 -36.49 -56.39
CA GLY A 413 40.00 -37.64 -57.30
C GLY A 413 40.46 -38.95 -56.64
N GLY A 414 39.78 -40.06 -56.96
CA GLY A 414 40.19 -41.40 -56.54
C GLY A 414 39.33 -42.51 -57.18
N THR A 415 39.97 -43.29 -58.05
CA THR A 415 39.48 -44.34 -58.95
C THR A 415 38.96 -45.64 -58.28
N PRO A 416 38.28 -46.54 -59.03
CA PRO A 416 37.40 -47.57 -58.49
C PRO A 416 38.08 -48.95 -58.35
N LEU A 417 37.57 -49.80 -57.45
CA LEU A 417 37.75 -51.26 -57.52
C LEU A 417 36.42 -51.98 -57.35
N ASN A 418 36.17 -52.84 -58.33
CA ASN A 418 34.96 -53.61 -58.59
C ASN A 418 34.77 -54.81 -57.66
N SER A 419 33.49 -55.07 -57.40
CA SER A 419 32.79 -56.36 -57.25
C SER A 419 33.26 -57.40 -56.22
N ALA A 420 32.41 -57.57 -55.19
CA ALA A 420 32.13 -58.88 -54.60
C ALA A 420 30.67 -58.93 -54.07
N THR A 421 29.82 -59.59 -54.84
CA THR A 421 28.76 -60.54 -54.46
C THR A 421 27.91 -60.29 -53.19
N LEU A 422 26.61 -60.02 -53.39
CA LEU A 422 25.51 -60.06 -52.40
C LEU A 422 25.35 -61.45 -51.74
N PRO A 423 24.83 -61.51 -50.49
CA PRO A 423 23.51 -62.14 -50.26
C PRO A 423 22.68 -61.39 -49.16
N PRO A 424 21.50 -61.87 -48.70
CA PRO A 424 20.21 -61.26 -48.99
C PRO A 424 19.52 -60.52 -47.82
N THR A 425 18.51 -59.73 -48.19
CA THR A 425 17.39 -59.16 -47.44
C THR A 425 17.04 -59.86 -46.12
N GLN A 426 16.93 -59.09 -45.02
CA GLN A 426 16.10 -59.45 -43.87
C GLN A 426 15.30 -58.26 -43.34
N THR A 427 13.99 -58.41 -43.42
CA THR A 427 12.97 -57.76 -42.60
C THR A 427 13.08 -58.28 -41.17
N LEU A 428 13.22 -57.44 -40.14
CA LEU A 428 12.99 -57.88 -38.76
C LEU A 428 12.16 -56.88 -37.97
N ALA A 429 11.19 -57.48 -37.28
CA ALA A 429 10.14 -56.89 -36.48
C ALA A 429 10.64 -56.36 -35.12
N LEU A 430 9.83 -55.48 -34.53
CA LEU A 430 9.95 -54.94 -33.18
C LEU A 430 10.16 -56.07 -32.15
N ASP A 431 11.28 -56.03 -31.44
CA ASP A 431 11.57 -56.86 -30.27
C ASP A 431 11.32 -56.06 -28.98
N ILE A 432 10.35 -56.51 -28.18
CA ILE A 432 9.87 -55.87 -26.95
C ILE A 432 10.75 -56.23 -25.73
N GLU A 433 11.77 -57.08 -25.89
CA GLU A 433 12.60 -57.55 -24.78
C GLU A 433 13.85 -56.66 -24.50
N GLY A 434 14.09 -55.62 -25.30
CA GLY A 434 15.14 -54.62 -25.07
C GLY A 434 14.86 -53.67 -23.90
N THR A 435 13.59 -53.39 -23.61
CA THR A 435 13.18 -52.43 -22.58
C THR A 435 13.18 -53.03 -21.16
N ARG A 436 13.17 -54.37 -21.02
CA ARG A 436 13.20 -55.04 -19.71
C ARG A 436 14.57 -55.12 -19.05
N ARG A 437 15.66 -54.83 -19.76
CA ARG A 437 17.04 -54.99 -19.24
C ARG A 437 17.68 -53.73 -18.67
N ALA A 438 16.96 -52.60 -18.62
CA ALA A 438 17.46 -51.37 -18.00
C ALA A 438 16.97 -51.13 -16.55
N LEU A 439 16.14 -52.02 -15.99
CA LEU A 439 15.53 -51.84 -14.65
C LEU A 439 16.00 -52.85 -13.58
N ALA A 440 17.12 -53.53 -13.81
CA ALA A 440 17.74 -54.41 -12.83
C ALA A 440 19.25 -54.12 -12.80
N LEU A 441 19.70 -53.49 -11.70
CA LEU A 441 21.05 -53.03 -11.30
C LEU A 441 20.91 -51.54 -10.91
N THR A 442 20.43 -51.20 -9.71
CA THR A 442 21.30 -51.04 -8.53
C THR A 442 20.45 -51.06 -7.25
N GLN A 443 20.43 -52.19 -6.55
CA GLN A 443 20.12 -52.28 -5.11
C GLN A 443 21.31 -52.97 -4.44
N THR A 444 21.86 -52.36 -3.40
CA THR A 444 22.72 -53.04 -2.43
C THR A 444 22.43 -52.50 -1.02
N PHE A 445 21.75 -53.35 -0.24
CA PHE A 445 21.97 -53.72 1.17
C PHE A 445 22.71 -52.74 2.10
N GLU A 446 22.12 -52.36 3.26
CA GLU A 446 22.25 -53.06 4.56
C GLU A 446 21.51 -52.28 5.69
N ALA A 447 20.92 -52.99 6.65
CA ALA A 447 20.05 -52.47 7.71
C ALA A 447 20.59 -52.80 9.13
N LEU A 448 20.31 -51.93 10.12
CA LEU A 448 20.32 -52.26 11.56
C LEU A 448 19.27 -51.38 12.30
N PRO A 449 18.57 -51.87 13.35
CA PRO A 449 17.23 -51.40 13.75
C PRO A 449 17.23 -50.51 15.00
N THR A 450 16.07 -49.91 15.36
CA THR A 450 15.50 -49.81 16.75
C THR A 450 14.16 -49.03 16.73
N HIS A 451 13.09 -49.76 17.05
CA HIS A 451 11.81 -49.43 17.72
C HIS A 451 11.07 -48.09 17.50
N THR A 452 9.83 -48.20 16.99
CA THR A 452 8.74 -47.21 17.18
C THR A 452 7.45 -47.94 17.53
N PRO A 453 6.72 -47.58 18.62
CA PRO A 453 5.50 -48.27 19.02
C PRO A 453 4.26 -47.87 18.20
N THR A 454 3.36 -48.86 18.15
CA THR A 454 2.14 -49.10 17.39
C THR A 454 0.96 -48.14 17.67
N PRO A 455 0.06 -47.88 16.69
CA PRO A 455 -1.22 -47.21 16.91
C PRO A 455 -2.31 -48.13 17.51
N THR A 456 -3.14 -47.56 18.39
CA THR A 456 -4.22 -48.22 19.17
C THR A 456 -5.58 -48.07 18.44
N PRO A 457 -6.52 -49.04 18.55
CA PRO A 457 -7.55 -49.31 17.54
C PRO A 457 -8.82 -48.45 17.60
N THR A 458 -9.42 -48.34 16.42
CA THR A 458 -10.76 -47.82 16.10
C THR A 458 -11.85 -48.72 16.68
N PHE A 459 -12.80 -48.15 17.44
CA PHE A 459 -14.07 -48.80 17.76
C PHE A 459 -15.22 -48.07 17.09
N THR A 460 -15.86 -48.77 16.16
CA THR A 460 -17.13 -48.41 15.53
C THR A 460 -18.26 -49.05 16.32
N ALA A 461 -19.19 -48.27 16.86
CA ALA A 461 -20.45 -48.77 17.41
C ALA A 461 -21.62 -48.05 16.73
N THR A 462 -22.28 -48.79 15.83
CA THR A 462 -23.58 -48.45 15.26
C THR A 462 -24.66 -48.85 16.25
N ALA A 463 -25.48 -47.91 16.68
CA ALA A 463 -26.76 -48.20 17.33
C ALA A 463 -27.81 -47.18 16.86
N THR A 464 -28.68 -47.65 15.98
CA THR A 464 -29.89 -46.99 15.49
C THR A 464 -30.96 -47.06 16.58
N HIS A 465 -31.40 -45.92 17.12
CA HIS A 465 -32.72 -45.82 17.76
C HIS A 465 -33.30 -44.42 17.55
N THR A 466 -34.32 -44.37 16.71
CA THR A 466 -35.27 -43.28 16.54
C THR A 466 -36.19 -43.25 17.78
N PRO A 467 -36.39 -42.06 18.38
CA PRO A 467 -37.76 -41.59 18.51
C PRO A 467 -37.92 -40.13 18.10
N SER A 468 -38.98 -39.91 17.34
CA SER A 468 -39.58 -38.62 17.03
C SER A 468 -40.28 -38.06 18.29
N ALA A 469 -39.98 -36.82 18.63
CA ALA A 469 -40.85 -35.97 19.45
C ALA A 469 -40.62 -34.50 19.07
N THR A 470 -41.53 -33.99 18.24
CA THR A 470 -41.71 -32.59 17.89
C THR A 470 -42.15 -31.79 19.11
N ALA A 471 -41.41 -30.74 19.45
CA ALA A 471 -41.92 -29.57 20.18
C ALA A 471 -41.01 -28.36 19.91
N THR A 472 -41.37 -27.56 18.89
CA THR A 472 -40.77 -26.25 18.64
C THR A 472 -41.46 -25.23 19.55
N ALA A 473 -40.79 -24.82 20.63
CA ALA A 473 -41.19 -23.65 21.41
C ALA A 473 -40.41 -22.44 20.91
N THR A 474 -41.09 -21.58 20.16
CA THR A 474 -40.58 -20.27 19.72
C THR A 474 -40.66 -19.31 20.89
N ALA A 475 -39.51 -18.96 21.49
CA ALA A 475 -39.40 -17.87 22.45
C ALA A 475 -38.75 -16.67 21.76
N THR A 476 -39.58 -15.72 21.34
CA THR A 476 -39.17 -14.42 20.81
C THR A 476 -38.83 -13.51 22.00
N PHE A 477 -37.56 -13.16 22.18
CA PHE A 477 -37.16 -12.06 23.07
C PHE A 477 -36.77 -10.85 22.24
N THR A 478 -37.67 -9.88 22.18
CA THR A 478 -37.42 -8.53 21.66
C THR A 478 -36.94 -7.67 22.82
N ALA A 479 -35.64 -7.38 22.88
CA ALA A 479 -35.09 -6.39 23.82
C ALA A 479 -34.84 -5.08 23.06
N THR A 480 -35.77 -4.14 23.19
CA THR A 480 -35.59 -2.74 22.80
C THR A 480 -34.94 -2.01 23.97
N LEU A 481 -33.68 -1.58 23.83
CA LEU A 481 -33.03 -0.67 24.79
C LEU A 481 -32.97 0.73 24.20
N THR A 482 -33.88 1.58 24.65
CA THR A 482 -33.79 3.04 24.55
C THR A 482 -33.52 3.55 25.96
N ALA A 483 -32.34 4.12 26.20
CA ALA A 483 -32.03 4.81 27.45
C ALA A 483 -31.32 6.12 27.13
N THR A 484 -32.10 7.20 27.12
CA THR A 484 -31.66 8.59 27.11
C THR A 484 -31.58 9.03 28.57
N HIS A 485 -30.40 9.29 29.12
CA HIS A 485 -30.29 9.99 30.41
C HIS A 485 -29.09 10.94 30.46
N THR A 486 -29.45 12.22 30.55
CA THR A 486 -28.62 13.39 30.83
C THR A 486 -28.49 13.54 32.36
N PRO A 487 -27.29 13.50 32.97
CA PRO A 487 -27.16 13.79 34.40
C PRO A 487 -27.02 15.29 34.65
N THR A 488 -27.92 15.83 35.49
CA THR A 488 -27.84 17.17 36.10
C THR A 488 -27.27 17.02 37.51
N ALA A 489 -26.16 17.70 37.81
CA ALA A 489 -25.53 17.66 39.14
C ALA A 489 -26.14 18.74 40.06
N THR A 490 -26.54 18.33 41.27
CA THR A 490 -27.01 19.23 42.34
C THR A 490 -25.93 19.27 43.44
N ILE A 491 -25.41 20.46 43.74
CA ILE A 491 -24.45 20.71 44.82
C ILE A 491 -25.22 21.06 46.09
N THR A 492 -24.93 20.37 47.20
CA THR A 492 -25.36 20.80 48.54
C THR A 492 -24.11 20.96 49.41
N SER A 493 -23.88 22.16 49.91
CA SER A 493 -22.82 22.47 50.87
C SER A 493 -23.44 22.66 52.26
N SER A 494 -22.77 22.14 53.29
CA SER A 494 -22.96 22.59 54.66
C SER A 494 -21.63 22.48 55.41
N ALA A 495 -21.20 23.61 55.97
CA ALA A 495 -19.98 23.80 56.72
C ALA A 495 -20.05 23.19 58.12
N THR A 496 -18.91 22.97 58.78
CA THR A 496 -18.42 23.79 59.93
C THR A 496 -17.04 23.25 60.38
N PRO A 497 -16.04 24.12 60.64
CA PRO A 497 -14.67 23.72 61.04
C PRO A 497 -14.47 23.75 62.57
N THR A 498 -13.51 23.00 63.10
CA THR A 498 -12.92 23.32 64.42
C THR A 498 -11.44 22.86 64.49
N LEU A 499 -10.58 23.81 64.90
CA LEU A 499 -9.14 23.72 65.18
C LEU A 499 -8.90 22.78 66.40
N THR A 500 -7.75 22.17 66.72
CA THR A 500 -6.36 22.67 66.88
C THR A 500 -5.47 21.46 67.33
N PRO A 501 -4.11 21.55 67.37
CA PRO A 501 -3.14 20.43 67.32
C PRO A 501 -2.67 19.93 68.71
N SER A 502 -1.96 18.78 68.79
CA SER A 502 -0.69 18.68 69.55
C SER A 502 -0.04 17.27 69.59
N GLN A 503 1.31 17.29 69.54
CA GLN A 503 2.32 16.44 70.19
C GLN A 503 2.69 15.03 69.67
N THR A 504 3.85 15.04 69.01
CA THR A 504 5.04 14.17 69.10
C THR A 504 5.15 13.22 70.31
N ALA A 505 5.50 11.96 70.04
CA ALA A 505 6.42 11.17 70.87
C ALA A 505 7.13 10.11 70.03
N SER A 506 8.44 10.02 70.24
CA SER A 506 9.43 9.13 69.61
C SER A 506 9.79 8.01 70.59
N ALA A 507 9.99 6.78 70.09
CA ALA A 507 10.85 5.77 70.73
C ALA A 507 11.29 4.70 69.71
N THR A 508 12.57 4.33 69.82
CA THR A 508 13.44 3.65 68.85
C THR A 508 13.83 2.24 69.34
N ALA A 509 14.27 1.39 68.39
CA ALA A 509 15.11 0.17 68.53
C ALA A 509 14.42 -1.12 69.03
N THR A 510 14.76 -2.37 68.62
CA THR A 510 16.02 -2.94 68.11
C THR A 510 15.78 -4.33 67.42
N SER A 511 16.73 -4.75 66.58
CA SER A 511 16.94 -5.99 65.76
C SER A 511 16.76 -7.39 66.46
N SER A 512 16.09 -8.41 65.85
CA SER A 512 16.53 -9.52 64.92
C SER A 512 17.32 -10.69 65.57
N PRO A 513 17.37 -11.98 65.09
CA PRO A 513 16.59 -12.82 64.13
C PRO A 513 16.04 -14.14 64.77
N THR A 514 15.25 -15.04 64.15
CA THR A 514 15.56 -16.12 63.16
C THR A 514 14.26 -16.96 62.90
N PRO A 515 14.16 -17.93 61.94
CA PRO A 515 13.11 -17.98 60.93
C PRO A 515 12.06 -19.11 61.14
N THR A 516 10.88 -18.98 60.53
CA THR A 516 10.03 -20.16 60.27
C THR A 516 9.27 -19.94 58.97
N LEU A 517 9.44 -20.88 58.04
CA LEU A 517 8.79 -20.93 56.74
C LEU A 517 7.33 -21.37 56.91
N THR A 518 6.38 -20.59 56.40
CA THR A 518 5.07 -21.11 56.00
C THR A 518 4.55 -20.27 54.84
N ALA A 519 4.32 -20.93 53.71
CA ALA A 519 3.73 -20.32 52.53
C ALA A 519 2.21 -20.18 52.70
N THR A 520 1.63 -19.13 52.10
CA THR A 520 0.63 -19.19 51.01
C THR A 520 -0.41 -18.06 51.14
N THR A 521 -0.76 -17.52 49.98
CA THR A 521 -1.90 -16.66 49.62
C THR A 521 -1.68 -15.14 49.66
N THR A 522 -1.47 -14.64 48.46
CA THR A 522 -1.45 -13.28 47.97
C THR A 522 -2.79 -12.57 48.17
N PRO A 523 -2.81 -11.39 48.79
CA PRO A 523 -3.70 -10.31 48.37
C PRO A 523 -2.89 -9.13 47.84
N SER A 524 -3.29 -8.68 46.66
CA SER A 524 -2.84 -7.46 45.98
C SER A 524 -3.04 -6.21 46.84
N PRO A 525 -2.01 -5.37 47.06
CA PRO A 525 -2.20 -3.98 47.46
C PRO A 525 -2.27 -3.08 46.23
N THR A 526 -3.49 -2.66 45.86
CA THR A 526 -3.69 -1.48 45.01
C THR A 526 -3.60 -0.25 45.90
N ALA A 527 -2.61 0.61 45.63
CA ALA A 527 -2.47 1.89 46.30
C ALA A 527 -2.40 3.03 45.28
N THR A 528 -3.31 3.97 45.50
CA THR A 528 -3.11 5.42 45.44
C THR A 528 -3.32 6.14 44.10
N LEU A 529 -4.36 6.98 44.15
CA LEU A 529 -4.70 8.07 43.24
C LEU A 529 -3.63 9.17 43.26
N THR A 530 -3.25 9.67 42.09
CA THR A 530 -2.65 11.00 41.93
C THR A 530 -3.48 11.78 40.91
N ALA A 531 -4.47 12.52 41.39
CA ALA A 531 -5.19 13.52 40.60
C ALA A 531 -4.48 14.87 40.75
N THR A 532 -3.78 15.30 39.71
CA THR A 532 -3.30 16.67 39.57
C THR A 532 -4.20 17.36 38.54
N ALA A 533 -5.28 17.99 39.01
CA ALA A 533 -6.12 18.85 38.17
C ALA A 533 -5.64 20.30 38.30
N THR A 534 -4.89 20.77 37.31
CA THR A 534 -4.58 22.19 37.11
C THR A 534 -5.81 22.84 36.46
N ALA A 535 -6.56 23.64 37.23
CA ALA A 535 -7.66 24.44 36.70
C ALA A 535 -7.10 25.73 36.05
N THR A 536 -7.07 25.77 34.72
CA THR A 536 -6.91 27.02 33.96
C THR A 536 -8.29 27.54 33.60
N ALA A 537 -8.72 28.64 34.24
CA ALA A 537 -9.96 29.31 33.91
C ALA A 537 -9.76 30.19 32.67
N THR A 538 -10.45 29.85 31.56
CA THR A 538 -10.59 30.74 30.40
C THR A 538 -12.00 31.30 30.42
N LEU A 539 -12.13 32.60 30.66
CA LEU A 539 -13.39 33.34 30.59
C LEU A 539 -13.71 33.66 29.13
N THR A 540 -14.86 33.21 28.63
CA THR A 540 -15.49 33.70 27.41
C THR A 540 -16.89 34.20 27.72
N PRO A 541 -17.17 35.52 27.60
CA PRO A 541 -18.53 36.00 27.47
C PRO A 541 -18.78 36.44 26.02
N SER A 542 -19.89 36.01 25.43
CA SER A 542 -20.75 36.93 24.67
C SER A 542 -22.08 36.25 24.34
N ALA A 543 -23.16 36.81 24.87
CA ALA A 543 -24.53 36.45 24.57
C ALA A 543 -25.02 37.24 23.35
N THR A 544 -25.63 36.54 22.39
CA THR A 544 -26.32 37.16 21.25
C THR A 544 -27.81 37.30 21.60
N PRO A 545 -28.40 38.52 21.64
CA PRO A 545 -29.83 38.68 21.86
C PRO A 545 -30.63 38.51 20.55
N THR A 546 -31.76 37.82 20.67
CA THR A 546 -32.79 37.63 19.64
C THR A 546 -33.78 38.80 19.66
N PRO A 547 -34.15 39.42 18.50
CA PRO A 547 -35.25 40.38 18.47
C PRO A 547 -36.61 39.73 18.14
N THR A 548 -37.64 40.20 18.83
CA THR A 548 -39.08 39.89 18.68
C THR A 548 -39.76 40.97 17.80
N PRO A 549 -40.87 40.69 17.06
CA PRO A 549 -41.38 41.57 16.01
C PRO A 549 -42.34 42.66 16.52
N SER A 550 -42.53 43.72 15.71
CA SER A 550 -43.52 44.79 15.94
C SER A 550 -44.38 45.03 14.67
N PRO A 551 -45.69 45.36 14.78
CA PRO A 551 -46.62 45.45 13.64
C PRO A 551 -46.88 46.88 13.09
N THR A 552 -47.07 46.97 11.75
CA THR A 552 -47.93 47.84 10.86
C THR A 552 -48.15 49.35 11.15
N PRO A 553 -48.70 50.18 10.21
CA PRO A 553 -48.74 50.19 8.72
C PRO A 553 -48.31 51.57 8.10
N SER A 554 -48.30 51.68 6.75
CA SER A 554 -48.96 52.77 5.96
C SER A 554 -48.19 53.33 4.74
N ALA A 555 -48.91 53.37 3.62
CA ALA A 555 -48.90 54.29 2.47
C ALA A 555 -47.73 54.36 1.45
N THR A 556 -48.10 53.97 0.22
CA THR A 556 -47.53 54.21 -1.12
C THR A 556 -47.49 55.71 -1.50
N PRO A 557 -46.53 56.15 -2.35
CA PRO A 557 -46.91 56.50 -3.73
C PRO A 557 -45.91 56.08 -4.84
N THR A 558 -46.50 55.53 -5.90
CA THR A 558 -46.28 55.73 -7.36
C THR A 558 -44.86 55.84 -7.97
N PRO A 559 -44.50 54.96 -8.94
CA PRO A 559 -43.32 55.11 -9.79
C PRO A 559 -43.59 55.91 -11.08
N THR A 560 -42.63 56.76 -11.46
CA THR A 560 -42.55 57.48 -12.74
C THR A 560 -41.91 56.59 -13.83
N PRO A 561 -42.49 56.45 -15.04
CA PRO A 561 -41.95 55.57 -16.07
C PRO A 561 -40.85 56.22 -16.94
N LEU A 562 -39.87 55.40 -17.33
CA LEU A 562 -38.77 55.68 -18.27
C LEU A 562 -39.23 55.42 -19.72
N PRO A 563 -38.85 56.23 -20.73
CA PRO A 563 -39.35 56.09 -22.10
C PRO A 563 -38.70 54.92 -22.87
N THR A 564 -39.54 54.17 -23.60
CA THR A 564 -39.16 53.02 -24.44
C THR A 564 -39.07 53.43 -25.92
N LEU A 565 -38.08 52.88 -26.64
CA LEU A 565 -37.87 53.07 -28.09
C LEU A 565 -39.04 52.51 -28.95
N PRO A 566 -39.25 53.01 -30.18
CA PRO A 566 -40.32 52.55 -31.06
C PRO A 566 -39.92 51.35 -31.92
N THR A 567 -40.77 50.32 -31.96
CA THR A 567 -40.73 49.24 -32.95
C THR A 567 -42.09 49.07 -33.64
N LEU A 568 -42.01 48.78 -34.94
CA LEU A 568 -43.01 48.89 -36.01
C LEU A 568 -44.29 48.04 -35.86
N PRO A 569 -45.40 48.41 -36.53
CA PRO A 569 -46.67 47.67 -36.47
C PRO A 569 -46.72 46.47 -37.44
N PRO A 570 -47.49 45.41 -37.12
CA PRO A 570 -47.70 44.28 -38.01
C PRO A 570 -48.83 44.54 -39.04
N ARG A 571 -48.63 43.96 -40.22
CA ARG A 571 -49.48 44.01 -41.41
C ARG A 571 -50.71 43.10 -41.24
N ALA A 572 -51.90 43.65 -41.43
CA ALA A 572 -53.16 42.93 -41.43
C ALA A 572 -53.36 42.10 -42.71
N THR A 573 -53.87 40.87 -42.56
CA THR A 573 -54.51 40.04 -43.58
C THR A 573 -56.02 40.34 -43.60
N PRO A 574 -56.68 40.38 -44.78
CA PRO A 574 -58.12 40.55 -44.87
C PRO A 574 -58.89 39.22 -45.02
N LEU A 575 -60.14 39.23 -44.57
CA LEU A 575 -61.24 38.33 -44.92
C LEU A 575 -62.44 39.24 -45.27
N PRO A 576 -63.47 38.79 -46.01
CA PRO A 576 -63.63 37.51 -46.70
C PRO A 576 -63.41 37.56 -48.22
#